data_AF-A0A9E5TRU1-F1
#
_entry.id   AF-A0A9E5TRU1-F1
#
_cell.length_a   1.000
_cell.length_b   1.000
_cell.length_c   1.000
_cell.angle_alpha   90.00
_cell.angle_beta   90.00
_cell.angle_gamma   90.00
#
_symmetry.space_group_name_H-M   'P 1'
#
loop_
_entity.id
_entity.type
_entity.pdbx_description
1 polymer ?
#
loop_
_entity_poly.entity_id
_entity_poly.type
_entity_poly.pdbx_seq_one_letter_code
_entity_poly.pdbx_strand_id
1 'polypeptide(L)'
;MRHKPIRRSLFGQIENSAKARGKPAAFTTIGIVFLFATLSFIQCSGPIRDIEAQVEGSEGTMKDSSFGDTERSKGNPKLGSSLSQLLEAYHKDGMTGARAFAERHTMTFDYSRVQVTIVTTEEAIDDVRKTVEAVGGEHQLHYKNLLQAMVPLDALESLVQRPDVLFVRGPRRAVTQ
;
A
#
# COMPACT_ATOMS: atom_id res chain seq x y z
N MET A 1 22.83 -56.95 -31.03
CA MET A 1 22.55 -55.56 -30.61
C MET A 1 21.66 -55.61 -29.37
N ARG A 2 22.21 -55.30 -28.19
CA ARG A 2 21.50 -55.43 -26.90
C ARG A 2 20.84 -54.09 -26.54
N HIS A 3 19.51 -54.06 -26.53
CA HIS A 3 18.71 -52.94 -26.07
C HIS A 3 18.89 -52.74 -24.56
N LYS A 4 19.33 -51.55 -24.14
CA LYS A 4 19.32 -51.13 -22.73
C LYS A 4 17.91 -50.66 -22.35
N PRO A 5 17.30 -51.16 -21.26
CA PRO A 5 16.05 -50.60 -20.75
C PRO A 5 16.33 -49.31 -19.94
N ILE A 6 15.59 -48.26 -20.27
CA ILE A 6 15.57 -46.98 -19.56
C ILE A 6 14.84 -47.18 -18.23
N ARG A 7 15.55 -47.00 -17.13
CA ARG A 7 15.01 -47.05 -15.76
C ARG A 7 14.05 -45.87 -15.57
N ARG A 8 12.75 -46.18 -15.39
CA ARG A 8 11.77 -45.28 -14.80
C ARG A 8 12.24 -44.91 -13.39
N SER A 9 12.66 -43.67 -13.21
CA SER A 9 12.86 -43.09 -11.89
C SER A 9 11.51 -43.02 -11.19
N LEU A 10 11.42 -43.72 -10.07
CA LEU A 10 10.34 -43.63 -9.10
C LEU A 10 10.10 -42.17 -8.75
N PHE A 11 8.87 -41.72 -9.02
CA PHE A 11 8.30 -40.54 -8.42
C PHE A 11 8.37 -40.73 -6.90
N GLY A 12 9.19 -39.91 -6.26
CA GLY A 12 9.20 -39.74 -4.82
C GLY A 12 7.82 -39.26 -4.38
N GLN A 13 7.09 -40.19 -3.79
CA GLN A 13 5.86 -40.01 -3.06
C GLN A 13 6.18 -39.15 -1.81
N ILE A 14 6.02 -37.84 -1.90
CA ILE A 14 6.00 -36.97 -0.71
C ILE A 14 4.58 -37.00 -0.16
N GLU A 15 4.31 -38.04 0.62
CA GLU A 15 3.24 -38.07 1.60
C GLU A 15 3.58 -37.10 2.73
N ASN A 16 3.16 -35.85 2.62
CA ASN A 16 3.11 -34.96 3.78
C ASN A 16 1.68 -34.86 4.31
N SER A 17 1.39 -35.83 5.18
CA SER A 17 0.74 -35.65 6.48
C SER A 17 -0.55 -34.84 6.51
N ALA A 18 -1.66 -35.55 6.27
CA ALA A 18 -2.90 -35.30 6.97
C ALA A 18 -2.69 -35.49 8.49
N LYS A 19 -2.35 -34.41 9.21
CA LYS A 19 -2.26 -34.42 10.67
C LYS A 19 -3.52 -33.80 11.28
N ALA A 20 -4.35 -34.70 11.78
CA ALA A 20 -5.27 -34.56 12.91
C ALA A 20 -6.28 -33.41 12.89
N ARG A 21 -7.53 -33.79 12.57
CA ARG A 21 -8.75 -33.13 13.03
C ARG A 21 -8.74 -33.01 14.56
N GLY A 22 -8.38 -31.84 15.06
CA GLY A 22 -8.68 -31.40 16.41
C GLY A 22 -10.15 -30.98 16.49
N LYS A 23 -10.80 -31.35 17.58
CA LYS A 23 -12.23 -31.25 17.90
C LYS A 23 -12.82 -29.84 17.66
N PRO A 24 -14.12 -29.71 17.33
CA PRO A 24 -14.80 -28.42 17.33
C PRO A 24 -14.89 -27.90 18.77
N ALA A 25 -14.06 -26.92 19.11
CA ALA A 25 -14.32 -26.11 20.28
C ALA A 25 -15.51 -25.21 19.95
N ALA A 26 -16.64 -25.50 20.58
CA ALA A 26 -17.75 -24.58 20.68
C ALA A 26 -17.22 -23.27 21.25
N PHE A 27 -17.01 -22.28 20.37
CA PHE A 27 -16.82 -20.90 20.81
C PHE A 27 -18.21 -20.37 21.16
N THR A 28 -18.54 -20.65 22.42
CA THR A 28 -19.52 -19.97 23.24
C THR A 28 -19.61 -18.51 22.85
N THR A 29 -20.80 -18.13 22.38
CA THR A 29 -21.31 -16.77 22.34
C THR A 29 -21.11 -16.11 23.70
N ILE A 30 -19.98 -15.44 23.90
CA ILE A 30 -19.79 -14.49 25.00
C ILE A 30 -20.11 -13.13 24.40
N GLY A 31 -21.35 -12.71 24.62
CA GLY A 31 -21.78 -11.35 24.35
C GLY A 31 -20.89 -10.39 25.13
N ILE A 32 -20.03 -9.67 24.43
CA ILE A 32 -19.40 -8.49 24.98
C ILE A 32 -20.37 -7.34 24.77
N VAL A 33 -21.23 -7.17 25.78
CA VAL A 33 -21.89 -5.92 26.10
C VAL A 33 -20.78 -4.92 26.45
N PHE A 34 -20.24 -4.20 25.45
CA PHE A 34 -19.46 -2.99 25.68
C PHE A 34 -20.45 -1.84 25.91
N LEU A 35 -21.00 -1.85 27.12
CA LEU A 35 -21.79 -0.79 27.72
C LEU A 35 -20.87 -0.08 28.73
N PHE A 36 -20.81 1.25 28.62
CA PHE A 36 -20.18 2.22 29.54
C PHE A 36 -18.66 2.43 29.49
N ALA A 37 -18.25 3.59 28.94
CA ALA A 37 -17.66 4.71 29.70
C ALA A 37 -17.33 5.84 28.69
N THR A 38 -18.21 6.82 28.50
CA THR A 38 -18.10 8.17 29.10
C THR A 38 -16.71 8.79 29.07
N LEU A 39 -16.65 9.96 28.43
CA LEU A 39 -15.82 11.12 28.80
C LEU A 39 -14.34 10.83 29.08
N SER A 40 -13.48 11.06 28.06
CA SER A 40 -12.22 11.82 28.20
C SER A 40 -11.50 11.94 26.85
N PHE A 41 -12.08 12.68 25.91
CA PHE A 41 -11.27 13.55 25.05
C PHE A 41 -11.36 14.91 25.74
N ILE A 42 -10.60 15.12 26.81
CA ILE A 42 -9.35 15.90 26.75
C ILE A 42 -9.41 16.89 25.59
N GLN A 43 -10.22 17.90 25.86
CA GLN A 43 -10.09 19.25 25.39
C GLN A 43 -8.65 19.71 25.65
N CYS A 44 -7.74 19.41 24.72
CA CYS A 44 -6.50 20.18 24.58
C CYS A 44 -6.89 21.56 24.04
N SER A 45 -7.37 22.42 24.95
CA SER A 45 -7.22 23.87 24.82
C SER A 45 -5.73 24.17 24.91
N GLY A 46 -5.02 23.97 23.79
CA GLY A 46 -3.68 24.52 23.63
C GLY A 46 -3.78 26.03 23.61
N PRO A 47 -2.89 26.76 24.31
CA PRO A 47 -2.91 28.20 24.36
C PRO A 47 -2.74 28.78 22.95
N ILE A 48 -3.70 29.64 22.59
CA ILE A 48 -3.57 30.62 21.52
C ILE A 48 -2.28 31.38 21.80
N ARG A 49 -1.25 31.11 21.00
CA ARG A 49 -0.08 31.99 20.94
C ARG A 49 -0.52 33.21 20.13
N ASP A 50 -0.64 34.33 20.82
CA ASP A 50 -0.66 35.66 20.23
C ASP A 50 0.50 35.75 19.23
N ILE A 51 0.17 35.70 17.95
CA ILE A 51 1.06 36.15 16.88
C ILE A 51 0.86 37.65 16.83
N GLU A 52 1.50 38.33 17.78
CA GLU A 52 1.70 39.77 17.73
C GLU A 52 2.68 40.08 16.60
N ALA A 53 2.26 41.04 15.81
CA ALA A 53 2.95 41.58 14.66
C ALA A 53 4.31 42.18 15.02
N GLN A 54 5.32 41.95 14.18
CA GLN A 54 6.31 42.96 13.83
C GLN A 54 6.68 42.81 12.34
N VAL A 55 6.26 43.78 11.52
CA VAL A 55 7.11 44.87 10.98
C VAL A 55 7.92 44.35 9.79
N GLU A 56 7.40 44.56 8.58
CA GLU A 56 7.85 45.64 7.68
C GLU A 56 9.37 45.64 7.45
N GLY A 57 9.75 44.92 6.40
CA GLY A 57 11.04 45.01 5.72
C GLY A 57 10.80 44.87 4.22
N SER A 58 10.19 45.90 3.64
CA SER A 58 10.00 46.06 2.20
C SER A 58 11.30 46.58 1.61
N GLU A 59 12.09 45.71 0.97
CA GLU A 59 13.03 46.13 -0.06
C GLU A 59 13.03 45.13 -1.23
N GLY A 60 12.90 45.71 -2.42
CA GLY A 60 12.55 45.03 -3.65
C GLY A 60 13.49 43.90 -4.03
N THR A 61 12.88 42.77 -4.35
CA THR A 61 13.42 41.91 -5.39
C THR A 61 12.26 41.56 -6.31
N MET A 62 12.08 42.39 -7.34
CA MET A 62 11.50 41.95 -8.60
C MET A 62 12.36 40.79 -9.11
N LYS A 63 12.04 39.58 -8.66
CA LYS A 63 12.35 38.36 -9.40
C LYS A 63 11.05 37.95 -10.04
N ASP A 64 10.97 38.22 -11.34
CA ASP A 64 10.14 37.48 -12.28
C ASP A 64 10.42 35.98 -12.11
N SER A 65 9.82 35.39 -11.09
CA SER A 65 9.80 33.95 -10.84
C SER A 65 8.48 33.46 -11.39
N SER A 66 8.30 33.68 -12.70
CA SER A 66 7.25 33.03 -13.48
C SER A 66 7.61 31.57 -13.70
N PHE A 67 7.65 30.84 -12.58
CA PHE A 67 7.62 29.37 -12.49
C PHE A 67 6.58 28.98 -11.42
N GLY A 68 5.52 29.79 -11.30
CA GLY A 68 4.39 29.51 -10.45
C GLY A 68 3.61 28.29 -10.95
N ASP A 69 3.55 27.28 -10.10
CA ASP A 69 2.38 26.41 -9.95
C ASP A 69 1.92 25.58 -11.16
N THR A 70 2.84 25.02 -11.96
CA THR A 70 2.53 23.84 -12.79
C THR A 70 3.24 22.56 -12.32
N GLU A 71 3.67 22.52 -11.05
CA GLU A 71 4.05 21.29 -10.34
C GLU A 71 2.85 20.70 -9.56
N ARG A 72 1.67 21.33 -9.60
CA ARG A 72 0.42 20.70 -9.14
C ARG A 72 -0.11 19.80 -10.27
N SER A 73 -0.01 18.49 -10.06
CA SER A 73 -0.71 17.44 -10.83
C SER A 73 -0.03 16.91 -12.10
N LYS A 74 1.29 17.08 -12.27
CA LYS A 74 2.03 16.16 -13.15
C LYS A 74 2.26 14.88 -12.35
N GLY A 75 1.24 14.00 -12.36
CA GLY A 75 1.20 12.78 -11.57
C GLY A 75 2.54 12.03 -11.56
N ASN A 76 2.87 11.44 -10.41
CA ASN A 76 4.13 10.73 -10.18
C ASN A 76 4.38 9.74 -11.33
N PRO A 77 5.43 9.91 -12.16
CA PRO A 77 5.57 9.15 -13.42
C PRO A 77 5.75 7.63 -13.21
N LYS A 78 6.13 7.25 -12.00
CA LYS A 78 6.27 5.86 -11.55
C LYS A 78 4.95 5.23 -11.08
N LEU A 79 3.89 6.01 -10.86
CA LEU A 79 2.57 5.50 -10.50
C LEU A 79 1.73 5.24 -11.74
N GLY A 80 1.07 4.09 -11.77
CA GLY A 80 0.05 3.80 -12.77
C GLY A 80 -1.12 4.77 -12.66
N SER A 81 -1.70 5.13 -13.81
CA SER A 81 -2.75 6.16 -13.90
C SER A 81 -3.92 5.95 -12.93
N SER A 82 -4.38 4.71 -12.73
CA SER A 82 -5.45 4.40 -11.77
C SER A 82 -5.06 4.67 -10.32
N LEU A 83 -3.80 4.45 -9.93
CA LEU A 83 -3.33 4.78 -8.58
C LEU A 83 -3.14 6.28 -8.41
N SER A 84 -2.69 6.99 -9.45
CA SER A 84 -2.61 8.46 -9.42
C SER A 84 -4.00 9.08 -9.23
N GLN A 85 -5.02 8.58 -9.93
CA GLN A 85 -6.41 9.01 -9.76
C GLN A 85 -6.98 8.63 -8.38
N LEU A 86 -6.59 7.48 -7.83
CA LEU A 86 -6.96 7.10 -6.46
C LEU A 86 -6.39 8.09 -5.43
N LEU A 87 -5.12 8.48 -5.57
CA LEU A 87 -4.50 9.49 -4.71
C LEU A 87 -5.15 10.86 -4.89
N GLU A 88 -5.52 11.25 -6.10
CA GLU A 88 -6.25 12.50 -6.35
C GLU A 88 -7.61 12.50 -5.63
N ALA A 89 -8.36 11.39 -5.72
CA ALA A 89 -9.63 11.23 -5.00
C ALA A 89 -9.42 11.27 -3.47
N TYR A 90 -8.31 10.71 -2.98
CA TYR A 90 -7.92 10.77 -1.57
C TYR A 90 -7.59 12.19 -1.12
N HIS A 91 -6.81 12.94 -1.90
CA HIS A 91 -6.46 14.33 -1.59
C HIS A 91 -7.68 15.25 -1.60
N LYS A 92 -8.66 14.96 -2.48
CA LYS A 92 -9.88 15.77 -2.62
C LYS A 92 -10.91 15.50 -1.53
N ASP A 93 -11.25 14.23 -1.31
CA ASP A 93 -12.41 13.83 -0.49
C ASP A 93 -12.01 12.88 0.65
N GLY A 94 -10.70 12.75 0.94
CA GLY A 94 -10.16 11.88 1.99
C GLY A 94 -10.39 10.39 1.72
N MET A 95 -10.49 9.61 2.79
CA MET A 95 -10.72 8.15 2.72
C MET A 95 -12.04 7.80 2.02
N THR A 96 -13.05 8.66 2.11
CA THR A 96 -14.35 8.46 1.46
C THR A 96 -14.20 8.48 -0.06
N GLY A 97 -13.47 9.47 -0.60
CA GLY A 97 -13.18 9.56 -2.04
C GLY A 97 -12.34 8.39 -2.54
N ALA A 98 -11.28 8.04 -1.80
CA ALA A 98 -10.42 6.91 -2.12
C ALA A 98 -11.21 5.59 -2.21
N ARG A 99 -12.07 5.31 -1.22
CA ARG A 99 -12.90 4.11 -1.20
C ARG A 99 -13.89 4.07 -2.37
N ALA A 100 -14.61 5.16 -2.60
CA ALA A 100 -15.58 5.25 -3.70
C ALA A 100 -14.91 5.05 -5.08
N PHE A 101 -13.69 5.57 -5.24
CA PHE A 101 -12.88 5.35 -6.44
C PHE A 101 -12.46 3.88 -6.56
N ALA A 102 -11.89 3.29 -5.51
CA ALA A 102 -11.44 1.90 -5.53
C ALA A 102 -12.57 0.92 -5.86
N GLU A 103 -13.76 1.10 -5.27
CA GLU A 103 -14.94 0.28 -5.54
C GLU A 103 -15.36 0.37 -7.02
N ARG A 104 -15.45 1.58 -7.57
CA ARG A 104 -15.81 1.81 -8.98
C ARG A 104 -14.83 1.14 -9.94
N HIS A 105 -13.55 1.12 -9.59
CA HIS A 105 -12.49 0.55 -10.42
C HIS A 105 -12.15 -0.90 -10.06
N THR A 106 -12.95 -1.54 -9.20
CA THR A 106 -12.74 -2.93 -8.74
C THR A 106 -11.33 -3.18 -8.20
N MET A 107 -10.77 -2.18 -7.52
CA MET A 107 -9.48 -2.28 -6.86
C MET A 107 -9.66 -2.88 -5.46
N THR A 108 -8.76 -3.78 -5.07
CA THR A 108 -8.74 -4.31 -3.71
C THR A 108 -8.29 -3.22 -2.76
N PHE A 109 -9.23 -2.74 -1.93
CA PHE A 109 -9.01 -1.69 -0.93
C PHE A 109 -9.58 -2.15 0.40
N ASP A 110 -8.73 -2.22 1.43
CA ASP A 110 -9.10 -2.74 2.74
C ASP A 110 -8.65 -1.79 3.85
N TYR A 111 -9.61 -1.32 4.65
CA TYR A 111 -9.50 -0.24 5.66
C TYR A 111 -8.86 1.07 5.13
N SER A 112 -7.55 1.03 4.91
CA SER A 112 -6.72 2.12 4.36
C SER A 112 -5.58 1.67 3.46
N ARG A 113 -5.55 0.38 3.12
CA ARG A 113 -4.50 -0.25 2.34
C ARG A 113 -5.02 -0.58 0.96
N VAL A 114 -4.20 -0.29 -0.05
CA VAL A 114 -4.47 -0.64 -1.44
C VAL A 114 -3.55 -1.77 -1.86
N GLN A 115 -4.11 -2.75 -2.57
CA GLN A 115 -3.29 -3.80 -3.18
C GLN A 115 -2.54 -3.20 -4.38
N VAL A 116 -1.23 -3.38 -4.39
CA VAL A 116 -0.35 -2.89 -5.45
C VAL A 116 0.63 -3.97 -5.89
N THR A 117 1.09 -3.83 -7.12
CA THR A 117 2.23 -4.56 -7.67
C THR A 117 3.36 -3.56 -7.89
N ILE A 118 4.44 -3.74 -7.15
CA ILE A 118 5.67 -2.95 -7.22
C ILE A 118 6.65 -3.67 -8.15
N VAL A 119 7.16 -2.95 -9.14
CA VAL A 119 8.20 -3.40 -10.06
C VAL A 119 9.51 -2.79 -9.60
N THR A 120 10.50 -3.65 -9.37
CA THR A 120 11.84 -3.29 -8.89
C THR A 120 12.90 -4.04 -9.71
N THR A 121 14.18 -3.90 -9.36
CA THR A 121 15.26 -4.79 -9.81
C THR A 121 15.30 -6.06 -8.94
N GLU A 122 15.83 -7.17 -9.46
CA GLU A 122 15.89 -8.42 -8.68
C GLU A 122 16.79 -8.31 -7.45
N GLU A 123 17.84 -7.50 -7.51
CA GLU A 123 18.76 -7.23 -6.40
C GLU A 123 18.13 -6.40 -5.27
N ALA A 124 17.18 -5.53 -5.58
CA ALA A 124 16.57 -4.63 -4.60
C ALA A 124 15.26 -5.18 -4.00
N ILE A 125 14.83 -6.38 -4.37
CA ILE A 125 13.51 -6.88 -3.97
C ILE A 125 13.37 -7.12 -2.48
N ASP A 126 14.41 -7.62 -1.83
CA ASP A 126 14.39 -7.88 -0.39
C ASP A 126 14.38 -6.56 0.40
N ASP A 127 15.05 -5.51 -0.10
CA ASP A 127 15.05 -4.20 0.54
C ASP A 127 13.73 -3.45 0.34
N VAL A 128 13.13 -3.56 -0.85
CA VAL A 128 11.77 -3.05 -1.08
C VAL A 128 10.77 -3.79 -0.20
N ARG A 129 10.89 -5.12 -0.01
CA ARG A 129 10.02 -5.88 0.90
C ARG A 129 10.09 -5.37 2.34
N LYS A 130 11.31 -5.25 2.90
CA LYS A 130 11.52 -4.70 4.25
C LYS A 130 10.93 -3.29 4.39
N THR A 131 11.01 -2.50 3.33
CA THR A 131 10.48 -1.14 3.31
C THR A 131 8.96 -1.13 3.35
N VAL A 132 8.31 -2.00 2.57
CA VAL A 132 6.85 -2.18 2.60
C VAL A 132 6.41 -2.55 4.02
N GLU A 133 7.10 -3.46 4.68
CA GLU A 133 6.80 -3.85 6.06
C GLU A 133 7.05 -2.69 7.04
N ALA A 134 8.13 -1.93 6.86
CA ALA A 134 8.47 -0.78 7.71
C ALA A 134 7.42 0.35 7.62
N VAL A 135 6.78 0.54 6.47
CA VAL A 135 5.68 1.50 6.31
C VAL A 135 4.31 0.95 6.74
N GLY A 136 4.28 -0.24 7.36
CA GLY A 136 3.05 -0.88 7.83
C GLY A 136 2.25 -1.58 6.72
N GLY A 137 2.88 -1.82 5.57
CA GLY A 137 2.34 -2.67 4.52
C GLY A 137 2.57 -4.16 4.78
N GLU A 138 1.87 -4.98 4.01
CA GLU A 138 1.96 -6.44 4.08
C GLU A 138 2.31 -7.00 2.71
N HIS A 139 3.42 -7.73 2.61
CA HIS A 139 3.77 -8.42 1.38
C HIS A 139 2.89 -9.68 1.22
N GLN A 140 2.42 -9.94 0.00
CA GLN A 140 1.55 -11.09 -0.28
C GLN A 140 2.24 -12.12 -1.18
N LEU A 141 2.88 -11.65 -2.25
CA LEU A 141 3.49 -12.51 -3.25
C LEU A 141 4.73 -11.84 -3.83
N HIS A 142 5.73 -12.66 -4.15
CA HIS A 142 6.91 -12.24 -4.89
C HIS A 142 7.08 -13.17 -6.10
N TYR A 143 7.28 -12.58 -7.27
CA TYR A 143 7.68 -13.29 -8.48
C TYR A 143 8.69 -12.49 -9.29
N LYS A 144 9.92 -13.00 -9.40
CA LYS A 144 11.05 -12.33 -10.08
C LYS A 144 11.26 -10.91 -9.55
N ASN A 145 10.95 -9.90 -10.36
CA ASN A 145 11.11 -8.49 -10.06
C ASN A 145 9.79 -7.78 -9.70
N LEU A 146 8.74 -8.59 -9.45
CA LEU A 146 7.40 -8.13 -9.07
C LEU A 146 7.14 -8.50 -7.61
N LEU A 147 6.77 -7.50 -6.82
CA LEU A 147 6.32 -7.65 -5.44
C LEU A 147 4.86 -7.20 -5.34
N GLN A 148 3.97 -8.09 -4.91
CA GLN A 148 2.59 -7.77 -4.61
C GLN A 148 2.44 -7.54 -3.11
N ALA A 149 1.83 -6.42 -2.74
CA ALA A 149 1.67 -6.02 -1.35
C ALA A 149 0.40 -5.21 -1.12
N MET A 150 -0.09 -5.21 0.11
CA MET A 150 -1.07 -4.26 0.63
C MET A 150 -0.31 -3.10 1.26
N VAL A 151 -0.40 -1.91 0.67
CA VAL A 151 0.35 -0.74 1.14
C VAL A 151 -0.63 0.33 1.61
N PRO A 152 -0.39 0.98 2.77
CA PRO A 152 -1.16 2.14 3.21
C PRO A 152 -1.15 3.26 2.16
N LEU A 153 -2.30 3.91 1.95
CA LEU A 153 -2.44 4.90 0.88
C LEU A 153 -1.55 6.12 1.07
N ASP A 154 -1.36 6.54 2.32
CA ASP A 154 -0.45 7.61 2.77
C ASP A 154 1.04 7.27 2.55
N ALA A 155 1.41 5.98 2.66
CA ALA A 155 2.77 5.52 2.43
C ALA A 155 3.13 5.38 0.94
N LEU A 156 2.14 5.41 0.04
CA LEU A 156 2.33 5.14 -1.38
C LEU A 156 3.24 6.16 -2.05
N GLU A 157 3.08 7.45 -1.73
CA GLU A 157 3.92 8.52 -2.29
C GLU A 157 5.39 8.39 -1.85
N SER A 158 5.62 8.06 -0.58
CA SER A 158 6.97 7.83 -0.04
C SER A 158 7.66 6.63 -0.70
N LEU A 159 6.90 5.56 -0.97
CA LEU A 159 7.43 4.36 -1.61
C LEU A 159 7.88 4.63 -3.06
N VAL A 160 7.16 5.51 -3.76
CA VAL A 160 7.42 5.84 -5.17
C VAL A 160 8.66 6.73 -5.34
N GLN A 161 8.99 7.54 -4.35
CA GLN A 161 10.19 8.40 -4.38
C GLN A 161 11.50 7.60 -4.33
N ARG A 162 11.45 6.33 -3.93
CA ARG A 162 12.65 5.50 -3.84
C ARG A 162 13.29 5.24 -5.21
N PRO A 163 14.63 5.26 -5.31
CA PRO A 163 15.32 4.96 -6.56
C PRO A 163 15.13 3.50 -6.99
N ASP A 164 15.05 2.58 -6.02
CA ASP A 164 14.91 1.13 -6.25
C ASP A 164 13.56 0.75 -6.88
N VAL A 165 12.54 1.59 -6.70
CA VAL A 165 11.21 1.37 -7.24
C VAL A 165 11.15 1.91 -8.66
N LEU A 166 11.01 1.02 -9.63
CA LEU A 166 10.89 1.36 -11.04
C LEU A 166 9.48 1.81 -11.39
N PHE A 167 8.47 1.07 -10.91
CA PHE A 167 7.07 1.34 -11.23
C PHE A 167 6.13 0.74 -10.19
N VAL A 168 5.01 1.39 -9.89
CA VAL A 168 3.96 0.90 -9.00
C VAL A 168 2.62 0.92 -9.74
N ARG A 169 1.94 -0.22 -9.78
CA ARG A 169 0.66 -0.37 -10.49
C ARG A 169 -0.36 -1.17 -9.69
N GLY A 170 -1.63 -1.03 -10.05
CA GLY A 170 -2.69 -1.88 -9.51
C GLY A 170 -2.53 -3.35 -9.93
N PRO A 171 -3.20 -4.28 -9.21
CA PRO A 171 -3.16 -5.70 -9.51
C PRO A 171 -3.73 -5.98 -10.90
N ARG A 172 -3.05 -6.83 -11.66
CA ARG A 172 -3.58 -7.33 -12.95
C ARG A 172 -4.53 -8.48 -12.67
N ARG A 173 -5.78 -8.37 -13.16
CA ARG A 173 -6.68 -9.51 -13.20
C ARG A 173 -6.18 -10.48 -14.26
N ALA A 174 -6.10 -11.76 -13.91
CA ALA A 174 -5.90 -12.80 -14.92
C ALA A 174 -7.11 -12.78 -15.85
N VAL A 175 -6.85 -12.63 -17.16
CA VAL A 175 -7.87 -12.88 -18.18
C VAL A 175 -7.85 -14.38 -18.44
N THR A 176 -8.90 -15.08 -18.02
CA THR A 176 -9.14 -16.44 -18.50
C THR A 176 -9.58 -16.30 -19.95
N GLN A 177 -8.72 -16.69 -20.89
CA GLN A 177 -9.08 -16.77 -22.32
C GLN A 177 -9.88 -18.04 -22.60
#